data_AF-A0A4Y8TSW5-F1
#
_entry.id   AF-A0A4Y8TSW5-F1
#
_cell.length_a   1.000
_cell.length_b   1.000
_cell.length_c   1.000
_cell.angle_alpha   90.00
_cell.angle_beta   90.00
_cell.angle_gamma   90.00
#
_symmetry.space_group_name_H-M   'P 1'
#
loop_
_entity.id
_entity.type
_entity.pdbx_description
1 polymer ?
#
loop_
_entity_poly.entity_id
_entity_poly.type
_entity_poly.pdbx_seq_one_letter_code
_entity_poly.pdbx_strand_id
1 'polypeptide(L)'
;MRVRSVLAFSALTVFLAGCSAAGSSHEPSTPTPTKSISAAAASATLAGEAAAPSASQSSPVAASPSSGQAWADSKIEMWKENSGIKSTKGFLYPYNLMTSWESPEPGAIIIYLDSSMEFGVQSPEPHQTREDELRFMGRIMFESVGEASPELESVTFSTDDGKNSGTYSRARTGADPKDREAWADEKYTQWITAMNDTYESFCGAEITKLEIYRSCIPDDPHAYISKVHSPVFGELVVTIDDGPWMDGTYDMPASSFVSSNMMIKINSKAATGEKVEKLKVVARDGDDVDVALRKDWEM
;
A
#
# COMPACT_ATOMS: atom_id res chain seq x y z
N MET A 1 -48.40 17.91 -6.59
CA MET A 1 -48.94 16.68 -7.24
C MET A 1 -47.88 15.60 -7.10
N ARG A 2 -47.96 14.69 -6.12
CA ARG A 2 -48.64 13.37 -6.16
C ARG A 2 -48.15 12.41 -7.28
N VAL A 3 -47.25 11.52 -6.85
CA VAL A 3 -47.18 10.04 -7.05
C VAL A 3 -46.97 9.49 -8.48
N ARG A 4 -45.92 8.68 -8.69
CA ARG A 4 -46.00 7.19 -8.74
C ARG A 4 -44.70 6.53 -9.23
N SER A 5 -44.17 5.68 -8.35
CA SER A 5 -43.30 4.53 -8.65
C SER A 5 -44.01 3.53 -9.56
N VAL A 6 -43.25 2.85 -10.41
CA VAL A 6 -43.55 1.48 -10.87
C VAL A 6 -42.26 0.68 -10.82
N LEU A 7 -42.16 -0.13 -9.76
CA LEU A 7 -41.32 -1.32 -9.69
C LEU A 7 -41.96 -2.39 -10.59
N ALA A 8 -41.16 -3.01 -11.46
CA ALA A 8 -41.49 -4.28 -12.06
C ALA A 8 -40.40 -5.29 -11.71
N PHE A 9 -40.68 -6.08 -10.67
CA PHE A 9 -40.04 -7.36 -10.41
C PHE A 9 -40.42 -8.33 -11.55
N SER A 10 -39.46 -9.06 -12.10
CA SER A 10 -39.73 -10.25 -12.89
C SER A 10 -38.72 -11.33 -12.54
N ALA A 11 -39.26 -12.54 -12.47
CA ALA A 11 -38.82 -13.61 -11.60
C ALA A 11 -37.80 -14.55 -12.24
N LEU A 12 -37.04 -15.15 -11.33
CA LEU A 12 -36.19 -16.33 -11.41
C LEU A 12 -36.73 -17.46 -12.33
N THR A 13 -35.84 -18.03 -13.15
CA THR A 13 -35.86 -19.48 -13.46
C THR A 13 -34.45 -19.93 -13.85
N VAL A 14 -33.72 -20.55 -12.92
CA VAL A 14 -32.50 -21.32 -13.21
C VAL A 14 -32.86 -22.80 -13.12
N PHE A 15 -32.74 -23.50 -14.25
CA PHE A 15 -32.77 -24.95 -14.30
C PHE A 15 -31.45 -25.51 -13.77
N LEU A 16 -31.50 -26.28 -12.69
CA LEU A 16 -30.44 -27.19 -12.27
C LEU A 16 -30.47 -28.44 -13.15
N ALA A 17 -29.36 -28.72 -13.84
CA ALA A 17 -29.05 -30.05 -14.34
C ALA A 17 -27.56 -30.32 -14.12
N GLY A 18 -27.25 -31.29 -13.26
CA GLY A 18 -25.90 -31.81 -13.06
C GLY A 18 -25.64 -33.08 -13.88
N CYS A 19 -24.35 -33.42 -14.03
CA CYS A 19 -23.71 -34.73 -14.20
C CYS A 19 -22.18 -34.45 -14.18
N SER A 20 -21.36 -34.86 -13.19
CA SER A 20 -20.70 -36.19 -13.02
C SER A 20 -20.02 -36.68 -14.31
N ALA A 21 -18.76 -37.14 -14.38
CA ALA A 21 -17.82 -37.69 -13.39
C ALA A 21 -16.39 -37.89 -13.97
N ALA A 22 -15.44 -38.18 -13.07
CA ALA A 22 -14.22 -39.03 -13.19
C ALA A 22 -13.11 -38.60 -14.19
N GLY A 23 -11.81 -38.74 -13.96
CA GLY A 23 -10.92 -39.43 -13.01
C GLY A 23 -9.52 -39.35 -13.67
N SER A 24 -8.40 -39.18 -12.97
CA SER A 24 -7.61 -40.29 -12.44
C SER A 24 -6.32 -39.74 -11.82
N SER A 25 -5.95 -40.38 -10.72
CA SER A 25 -4.71 -40.28 -9.96
C SER A 25 -3.50 -40.87 -10.70
N HIS A 26 -2.33 -40.23 -10.58
CA HIS A 26 -1.03 -40.91 -10.64
C HIS A 26 0.08 -40.09 -9.93
N GLU A 27 0.50 -40.62 -8.79
CA GLU A 27 1.85 -40.59 -8.21
C GLU A 27 2.02 -41.96 -7.52
N PRO A 28 3.21 -42.43 -7.09
CA PRO A 28 4.49 -41.73 -6.94
C PRO A 28 5.70 -42.53 -7.46
N SER A 29 6.92 -41.97 -7.38
CA SER A 29 8.15 -42.78 -7.28
C SER A 29 9.30 -42.01 -6.65
N THR A 30 9.75 -42.49 -5.48
CA THR A 30 11.12 -42.32 -4.98
C THR A 30 11.70 -43.71 -4.76
N PRO A 31 13.02 -43.89 -4.88
CA PRO A 31 13.73 -44.52 -3.77
C PRO A 31 15.10 -43.87 -3.45
N THR A 32 15.40 -43.85 -2.15
CA THR A 32 16.72 -43.69 -1.46
C THR A 32 17.48 -45.06 -1.46
N PRO A 33 18.62 -45.35 -0.77
CA PRO A 33 19.41 -44.61 0.27
C PRO A 33 20.97 -44.77 0.30
N THR A 34 21.57 -44.15 1.33
CA THR A 34 22.78 -44.54 2.14
C THR A 34 24.18 -44.13 1.64
N LYS A 35 25.17 -43.69 2.45
CA LYS A 35 25.49 -43.90 3.89
C LYS A 35 26.62 -42.94 4.37
N SER A 36 26.51 -42.40 5.61
CA SER A 36 27.53 -42.29 6.71
C SER A 36 28.94 -41.68 6.48
N ILE A 37 29.68 -41.04 7.42
CA ILE A 37 29.67 -40.84 8.90
C ILE A 37 30.77 -39.78 9.28
N SER A 38 30.59 -39.11 10.45
CA SER A 38 31.55 -38.40 11.36
C SER A 38 32.36 -37.18 10.85
N ALA A 39 32.36 -36.00 11.48
CA ALA A 39 32.56 -35.55 12.89
C ALA A 39 34.04 -35.49 13.35
N ALA A 40 34.55 -34.28 13.59
CA ALA A 40 35.49 -33.94 14.67
C ALA A 40 35.71 -32.41 14.77
N ALA A 41 35.71 -31.91 16.01
CA ALA A 41 35.99 -30.55 16.41
C ALA A 41 37.51 -30.28 16.55
N ALA A 42 37.91 -29.00 16.48
CA ALA A 42 39.10 -28.51 17.17
C ALA A 42 39.02 -26.99 17.41
N SER A 43 39.10 -26.60 18.68
CA SER A 43 39.38 -25.25 19.16
C SER A 43 40.85 -24.88 18.92
N ALA A 44 41.14 -23.59 18.77
CA ALA A 44 42.43 -23.02 19.13
C ALA A 44 42.26 -21.59 19.66
N THR A 45 42.74 -21.38 20.88
CA THR A 45 42.88 -20.10 21.59
C THR A 45 44.37 -19.91 21.86
N LEU A 46 44.92 -18.70 21.64
CA LEU A 46 46.13 -18.10 22.23
C LEU A 46 46.09 -16.61 21.79
N ALA A 47 45.79 -15.60 22.64
CA ALA A 47 46.65 -14.94 23.65
C ALA A 47 48.05 -14.59 23.10
N GLY A 48 48.56 -13.35 23.10
CA GLY A 48 48.14 -12.01 23.54
C GLY A 48 49.36 -11.08 23.36
N GLU A 49 49.21 -9.74 23.40
CA GLU A 49 50.13 -8.82 24.09
C GLU A 49 49.53 -7.40 24.13
N ALA A 50 49.80 -6.72 25.23
CA ALA A 50 49.16 -5.50 25.69
C ALA A 50 49.84 -4.21 25.21
N ALA A 51 49.05 -3.15 25.01
CA ALA A 51 49.44 -1.77 25.30
C ALA A 51 48.19 -0.89 25.52
N ALA A 52 48.14 -0.23 26.67
CA ALA A 52 47.22 0.85 27.02
C ALA A 52 48.05 1.96 27.70
N PRO A 53 47.54 3.19 27.92
CA PRO A 53 46.45 3.90 27.25
C PRO A 53 46.91 5.28 26.71
N SER A 54 46.21 5.84 25.73
CA SER A 54 46.20 7.30 25.54
C SER A 54 44.77 7.79 25.65
N ALA A 55 44.56 8.62 26.66
CA ALA A 55 43.30 9.25 26.99
C ALA A 55 42.90 10.18 25.83
N SER A 56 41.96 9.71 25.02
CA SER A 56 41.13 10.58 24.19
C SER A 56 39.83 10.76 24.95
N GLN A 57 39.67 11.93 25.57
CA GLN A 57 38.39 12.37 26.11
C GLN A 57 37.36 12.36 24.97
N SER A 58 36.54 11.33 24.91
CA SER A 58 35.30 11.35 24.15
C SER A 58 34.30 12.21 24.92
N SER A 59 34.35 13.52 24.69
CA SER A 59 33.18 14.36 24.92
C SER A 59 32.05 13.80 24.05
N PRO A 60 30.83 13.64 24.59
CA PRO A 60 29.70 13.27 23.76
C PRO A 60 29.52 14.37 22.72
N VAL A 61 29.60 14.01 21.44
CA VAL A 61 29.10 14.86 20.37
C VAL A 61 27.61 14.99 20.63
N ALA A 62 27.22 16.11 21.22
CA ALA A 62 25.83 16.51 21.26
C ALA A 62 25.36 16.57 19.81
N ALA A 63 24.47 15.65 19.43
CA ALA A 63 23.73 15.76 18.19
C ALA A 63 23.09 17.16 18.19
N SER A 64 23.37 17.96 17.15
CA SER A 64 22.74 19.27 16.99
C SER A 64 21.21 19.07 17.02
N PRO A 65 20.48 19.58 18.04
CA PRO A 65 19.06 19.24 18.23
C PRO A 65 18.12 19.85 17.18
N SER A 66 18.64 20.64 16.24
CA SER A 66 17.82 21.55 15.43
C SER A 66 17.60 21.11 13.99
N SER A 67 18.36 20.15 13.43
CA SER A 67 18.18 19.78 12.02
C SER A 67 16.96 18.88 11.80
N GLY A 68 16.77 17.87 12.66
CA GLY A 68 15.62 16.97 12.60
C GLY A 68 14.32 17.69 12.94
N GLN A 69 14.29 18.42 14.05
CA GLN A 69 13.09 19.13 14.48
C GLN A 69 12.68 20.22 13.48
N ALA A 70 13.60 21.07 13.01
CA ALA A 70 13.26 22.11 12.04
C ALA A 70 12.77 21.53 10.70
N TRP A 71 13.30 20.38 10.29
CA TRP A 71 12.79 19.65 9.13
C TRP A 71 11.36 19.15 9.39
N ALA A 72 11.08 18.53 10.55
CA ALA A 72 9.74 18.08 10.92
C ALA A 72 8.74 19.25 10.96
N ASP A 73 9.12 20.37 11.59
CA ASP A 73 8.34 21.60 11.62
C ASP A 73 8.00 22.07 10.20
N SER A 74 8.96 22.05 9.27
CA SER A 74 8.72 22.43 7.88
C SER A 74 7.71 21.52 7.17
N LYS A 75 7.67 20.22 7.49
CA LYS A 75 6.69 19.28 6.92
C LYS A 75 5.28 19.56 7.44
N ILE A 76 5.16 19.87 8.73
CA ILE A 76 3.88 20.28 9.32
C ILE A 76 3.41 21.61 8.75
N GLU A 77 4.31 22.58 8.55
CA GLU A 77 3.96 23.84 7.88
C GLU A 77 3.44 23.62 6.45
N MET A 78 4.15 22.82 5.63
CA MET A 78 3.68 22.50 4.27
C MET A 78 2.32 21.80 4.27
N TRP A 79 2.09 20.87 5.20
CA TRP A 79 0.79 20.21 5.29
C TRP A 79 -0.34 21.18 5.64
N LYS A 80 -0.09 22.12 6.57
CA LYS A 80 -1.05 23.18 6.90
C LYS A 80 -1.32 24.10 5.70
N GLU A 81 -0.28 24.50 4.97
CA GLU A 81 -0.40 25.33 3.76
C GLU A 81 -1.24 24.63 2.69
N ASN A 82 -0.95 23.36 2.40
CA ASN A 82 -1.70 22.55 1.43
C ASN A 82 -3.15 22.33 1.86
N SER A 83 -3.42 22.35 3.17
CA SER A 83 -4.76 22.22 3.75
C SER A 83 -5.48 23.56 3.94
N GLY A 84 -4.83 24.70 3.66
CA GLY A 84 -5.41 26.04 3.82
C GLY A 84 -5.68 26.44 5.27
N ILE A 85 -5.00 25.85 6.25
CA ILE A 85 -5.21 26.10 7.68
C ILE A 85 -4.03 26.84 8.31
N LYS A 86 -4.28 27.55 9.42
CA LYS A 86 -3.27 28.39 10.10
C LYS A 86 -2.61 27.72 11.31
N SER A 87 -3.18 26.63 11.81
CA SER A 87 -2.74 25.93 13.01
C SER A 87 -3.14 24.47 12.92
N THR A 88 -2.37 23.58 13.54
CA THR A 88 -2.69 22.15 13.64
C THR A 88 -4.04 21.89 14.33
N LYS A 89 -4.49 22.78 15.22
CA LYS A 89 -5.84 22.72 15.80
C LYS A 89 -6.96 22.99 14.80
N GLY A 90 -6.64 23.50 13.61
CA GLY A 90 -7.59 23.76 12.53
C GLY A 90 -7.85 22.55 11.63
N PHE A 91 -7.11 21.45 11.77
CA PHE A 91 -7.43 20.21 11.05
C PHE A 91 -8.78 19.64 11.51
N LEU A 92 -9.36 18.74 10.71
CA LEU A 92 -10.47 17.92 11.17
C LEU A 92 -9.99 16.87 12.16
N TYR A 93 -10.89 16.42 13.03
CA TYR A 93 -10.65 15.23 13.84
C TYR A 93 -10.31 14.03 12.93
N PRO A 94 -9.36 13.15 13.31
CA PRO A 94 -8.57 13.15 14.55
C PRO A 94 -7.27 14.00 14.51
N TYR A 95 -6.91 14.57 13.36
CA TYR A 95 -5.65 15.30 13.18
C TYR A 95 -5.53 16.57 14.04
N ASN A 96 -6.65 17.18 14.48
CA ASN A 96 -6.62 18.29 15.43
C ASN A 96 -6.12 17.91 16.83
N LEU A 97 -5.99 16.61 17.12
CA LEU A 97 -5.44 16.10 18.37
C LEU A 97 -3.91 16.08 18.41
N MET A 98 -3.22 16.52 17.36
CA MET A 98 -1.75 16.63 17.40
C MET A 98 -1.28 17.46 18.60
N THR A 99 -0.35 16.89 19.37
CA THR A 99 0.27 17.47 20.57
C THR A 99 1.71 17.88 20.31
N SER A 100 2.46 17.05 19.57
CA SER A 100 3.85 17.30 19.18
C SER A 100 4.25 16.47 17.96
N TRP A 101 5.44 16.73 17.43
CA TRP A 101 6.02 15.95 16.33
C TRP A 101 7.55 16.09 16.38
N GLU A 102 8.23 15.10 15.81
CA GLU A 102 9.70 15.08 15.73
C GLU A 102 10.17 14.30 14.50
N SER A 103 11.45 14.46 14.15
CA SER A 103 12.11 13.63 13.15
C SER A 103 13.21 12.80 13.82
N PRO A 104 12.96 11.50 14.06
CA PRO A 104 13.94 10.63 14.72
C PRO A 104 15.16 10.36 13.83
N GLU A 105 14.97 10.38 12.51
CA GLU A 105 15.99 10.17 11.50
C GLU A 105 15.63 10.89 10.19
N PRO A 106 16.62 11.17 9.31
CA PRO A 106 16.36 11.83 8.04
C PRO A 106 15.27 11.11 7.24
N GLY A 107 14.26 11.88 6.79
CA GLY A 107 13.15 11.37 6.01
C GLY A 107 12.01 10.75 6.82
N ALA A 108 12.15 10.57 8.13
CA ALA A 108 11.06 10.07 8.98
C ALA A 108 10.49 11.20 9.85
N ILE A 109 9.16 11.27 9.95
CA ILE A 109 8.46 12.10 10.94
C ILE A 109 7.55 11.24 11.83
N ILE A 110 7.57 11.50 13.14
CA ILE A 110 6.63 10.96 14.12
C ILE A 110 5.74 12.11 14.59
N ILE A 111 4.43 11.88 14.59
CA ILE A 111 3.42 12.82 15.07
C ILE A 111 2.69 12.18 16.25
N TYR A 112 2.66 12.92 17.35
CA TYR A 112 2.03 12.50 18.58
C TYR A 112 0.62 13.09 18.69
N LEU A 113 -0.33 12.23 19.04
CA LEU A 113 -1.73 12.55 19.24
C LEU A 113 -2.08 12.45 20.72
N ASP A 114 -2.93 13.36 21.16
CA ASP A 114 -3.52 13.28 22.49
C ASP A 114 -4.20 11.92 22.69
N SER A 115 -3.99 11.30 23.85
CA SER A 115 -4.52 9.97 24.17
C SER A 115 -6.05 9.93 24.31
N SER A 116 -6.74 11.07 24.19
CA SER A 116 -8.20 11.17 24.06
C SER A 116 -8.73 10.78 22.69
N MET A 117 -7.88 10.43 21.71
CA MET A 117 -8.33 9.90 20.42
C MET A 117 -9.25 8.68 20.62
N GLU A 118 -10.46 8.82 20.08
CA GLU A 118 -11.44 7.75 19.93
C GLU A 118 -11.29 7.10 18.55
N PHE A 119 -10.97 5.81 18.52
CA PHE A 119 -10.82 5.02 17.31
C PHE A 119 -12.19 4.61 16.73
N GLY A 120 -12.26 4.49 15.40
CA GLY A 120 -13.45 4.02 14.69
C GLY A 120 -14.63 5.01 14.67
N VAL A 121 -14.39 6.30 14.99
CA VAL A 121 -15.45 7.33 15.01
C VAL A 121 -15.66 7.95 13.62
N GLN A 122 -14.59 8.16 12.87
CA GLN A 122 -14.65 8.74 11.51
C GLN A 122 -14.89 7.68 10.43
N SER A 123 -14.41 6.47 10.66
CA SER A 123 -14.55 5.33 9.75
C SER A 123 -14.87 4.09 10.61
N PRO A 124 -16.14 3.85 10.96
CA PRO A 124 -16.54 2.74 11.83
C PRO A 124 -16.48 1.38 11.10
N GLU A 125 -15.49 1.20 10.25
CA GLU A 125 -15.38 0.01 9.41
C GLU A 125 -14.94 -1.18 10.27
N PRO A 126 -15.68 -2.31 10.24
CA PRO A 126 -15.54 -3.39 11.21
C PRO A 126 -14.19 -4.14 11.14
N HIS A 127 -13.37 -3.85 10.14
CA HIS A 127 -12.10 -4.52 9.90
C HIS A 127 -10.87 -3.60 10.08
N GLN A 128 -11.10 -2.29 10.27
CA GLN A 128 -10.02 -1.34 10.50
C GLN A 128 -9.46 -1.50 11.93
N THR A 129 -8.19 -1.90 12.05
CA THR A 129 -7.52 -1.88 13.35
C THR A 129 -7.14 -0.45 13.73
N ARG A 130 -6.80 -0.23 15.01
CA ARG A 130 -6.28 1.06 15.48
C ARG A 130 -4.99 1.46 14.76
N GLU A 131 -4.15 0.49 14.44
CA GLU A 131 -2.93 0.70 13.66
C GLU A 131 -3.25 1.10 12.22
N ASP A 132 -4.27 0.50 11.59
CA ASP A 132 -4.70 0.84 10.24
C ASP A 132 -5.25 2.27 10.16
N GLU A 133 -6.03 2.71 11.17
CA GLU A 133 -6.51 4.09 11.26
C GLU A 133 -5.36 5.09 11.36
N LEU A 134 -4.34 4.83 12.20
CA LEU A 134 -3.15 5.68 12.32
C LEU A 134 -2.25 5.64 11.08
N ARG A 135 -2.10 4.49 10.44
CA ARG A 135 -1.39 4.36 9.16
C ARG A 135 -2.09 5.15 8.06
N PHE A 136 -3.42 5.09 8.00
CA PHE A 136 -4.22 5.88 7.06
C PHE A 136 -4.04 7.39 7.31
N MET A 137 -3.99 7.82 8.58
CA MET A 137 -3.62 9.20 8.91
C MET A 137 -2.23 9.58 8.38
N GLY A 138 -1.25 8.70 8.53
CA GLY A 138 0.09 8.85 7.96
C GLY A 138 0.06 9.04 6.44
N ARG A 139 -0.75 8.24 5.73
CA ARG A 139 -0.96 8.33 4.29
C ARG A 139 -1.48 9.70 3.87
N ILE A 140 -2.50 10.22 4.55
CA ILE A 140 -3.10 11.53 4.19
C ILE A 140 -2.09 12.66 4.30
N MET A 141 -1.29 12.70 5.37
CA MET A 141 -0.20 13.68 5.45
C MET A 141 0.83 13.44 4.35
N PHE A 142 1.29 12.21 4.18
CA PHE A 142 2.32 11.86 3.21
C PHE A 142 1.92 12.27 1.79
N GLU A 143 0.68 11.97 1.36
CA GLU A 143 0.15 12.37 0.05
C GLU A 143 -0.03 13.89 -0.07
N SER A 144 -0.25 14.60 1.04
CA SER A 144 -0.33 16.05 1.02
C SER A 144 1.03 16.71 0.75
N VAL A 145 2.12 16.22 1.34
CA VAL A 145 3.44 16.89 1.28
C VAL A 145 4.46 16.19 0.38
N GLY A 146 4.25 14.91 0.06
CA GLY A 146 5.24 14.00 -0.52
C GLY A 146 5.67 14.36 -1.94
N GLU A 147 4.81 15.04 -2.70
CA GLU A 147 5.16 15.55 -4.03
C GLU A 147 6.24 16.63 -3.96
N ALA A 148 6.14 17.54 -3.00
CA ALA A 148 7.11 18.62 -2.77
C ALA A 148 8.27 18.21 -1.84
N SER A 149 8.17 17.04 -1.20
CA SER A 149 9.15 16.51 -0.25
C SER A 149 9.63 15.12 -0.69
N PRO A 150 10.47 15.02 -1.75
CA PRO A 150 10.99 13.75 -2.22
C PRO A 150 11.80 13.00 -1.16
N GLU A 151 12.35 13.70 -0.18
CA GLU A 151 13.11 13.13 0.92
C GLU A 151 12.26 12.59 2.08
N LEU A 152 10.94 12.80 2.07
CA LEU A 152 10.04 12.21 3.07
C LEU A 152 9.87 10.72 2.77
N GLU A 153 10.32 9.86 3.67
CA GLU A 153 10.26 8.40 3.55
C GLU A 153 9.13 7.80 4.38
N SER A 154 8.83 8.33 5.57
CA SER A 154 7.79 7.79 6.43
C SER A 154 7.11 8.84 7.31
N VAL A 155 5.84 8.58 7.60
CA VAL A 155 5.02 9.34 8.55
C VAL A 155 4.41 8.35 9.54
N THR A 156 4.73 8.52 10.81
CA THR A 156 4.16 7.72 11.90
C THR A 156 3.22 8.58 12.73
N PHE A 157 2.01 8.09 12.98
CA PHE A 157 1.16 8.63 14.04
C PHE A 157 1.23 7.71 15.26
N SER A 158 1.33 8.30 16.46
CA SER A 158 1.34 7.58 17.73
C SER A 158 0.48 8.32 18.75
N THR A 159 -0.22 7.58 19.62
CA THR A 159 -0.82 8.18 20.82
C THR A 159 0.28 8.55 21.83
N ASP A 160 0.09 9.63 22.59
CA ASP A 160 1.05 10.12 23.60
C ASP A 160 1.38 9.07 24.67
N ASP A 161 0.45 8.16 24.96
CA ASP A 161 0.66 7.04 25.88
C ASP A 161 1.46 5.88 25.28
N GLY A 162 1.85 5.97 24.01
CA GLY A 162 2.62 4.98 23.27
C GLY A 162 1.89 3.65 23.02
N LYS A 163 0.58 3.57 23.31
CA LYS A 163 -0.15 2.29 23.21
C LYS A 163 -0.56 1.93 21.79
N ASN A 164 -0.76 2.92 20.92
CA ASN A 164 -1.14 2.71 19.53
C ASN A 164 -0.24 3.54 18.64
N SER A 165 0.24 2.93 17.56
CA SER A 165 1.00 3.61 16.53
C SER A 165 0.70 2.97 15.18
N GLY A 166 0.83 3.75 14.11
CA GLY A 166 0.76 3.26 12.73
C GLY A 166 1.66 4.10 11.85
N THR A 167 2.43 3.43 10.99
CA THR A 167 3.42 4.06 10.11
C THR A 167 3.03 3.87 8.65
N TYR A 168 2.98 4.98 7.93
CA TYR A 168 2.93 4.99 6.48
C TYR A 168 4.34 5.25 5.92
N SER A 169 4.78 4.43 4.96
CA SER A 169 6.10 4.57 4.33
C SER A 169 5.98 4.66 2.80
N ARG A 170 6.93 5.35 2.18
CA ARG A 170 7.07 5.54 0.74
C ARG A 170 7.20 4.21 -0.01
N ALA A 171 8.11 3.36 0.47
CA ALA A 171 8.26 1.98 0.03
C ALA A 171 7.55 1.06 1.02
N ARG A 172 6.44 0.45 0.61
CA ARG A 172 5.67 -0.50 1.43
C ARG A 172 6.32 -1.87 1.49
N THR A 173 7.17 -2.19 0.51
CA THR A 173 7.90 -3.45 0.38
C THR A 173 9.40 -3.31 0.68
N GLY A 174 9.92 -2.08 0.81
CA GLY A 174 11.36 -1.81 0.87
C GLY A 174 12.08 -1.97 -0.49
N ALA A 175 11.34 -1.98 -1.59
CA ALA A 175 11.86 -2.10 -2.95
C ALA A 175 12.88 -0.99 -3.29
N ASP A 176 13.97 -1.36 -3.98
CA ASP A 176 14.87 -0.39 -4.61
C ASP A 176 14.12 0.30 -5.77
N PRO A 177 13.90 1.63 -5.73
CA PRO A 177 13.21 2.34 -6.81
C PRO A 177 13.97 2.31 -8.14
N LYS A 178 15.23 1.84 -8.16
CA LYS A 178 16.06 1.63 -9.36
C LYS A 178 16.04 0.19 -9.87
N ASP A 179 15.30 -0.70 -9.23
CA ASP A 179 14.94 -2.01 -9.78
C ASP A 179 13.51 -1.95 -10.34
N ARG A 180 13.35 -2.31 -11.62
CA ARG A 180 12.06 -2.21 -12.32
C ARG A 180 11.05 -3.25 -11.84
N GLU A 181 11.52 -4.45 -11.48
CA GLU A 181 10.62 -5.51 -10.99
C GLU A 181 10.15 -5.15 -9.59
N ALA A 182 11.08 -4.77 -8.71
CA ALA A 182 10.75 -4.32 -7.36
C ALA A 182 9.84 -3.07 -7.37
N TRP A 183 10.08 -2.11 -8.27
CA TRP A 183 9.18 -0.95 -8.44
C TRP A 183 7.78 -1.37 -8.89
N ALA A 184 7.64 -2.30 -9.83
CA ALA A 184 6.33 -2.77 -10.27
C ALA A 184 5.57 -3.51 -9.17
N ASP A 185 6.26 -4.34 -8.38
CA ASP A 185 5.70 -5.04 -7.22
C ASP A 185 5.27 -4.07 -6.13
N GLU A 186 6.05 -3.01 -5.90
CA GLU A 186 5.67 -1.91 -5.01
C GLU A 186 4.40 -1.21 -5.51
N LYS A 187 4.28 -0.94 -6.82
CA LYS A 187 3.06 -0.36 -7.39
C LYS A 187 1.85 -1.28 -7.24
N TYR A 188 2.02 -2.57 -7.45
CA TYR A 188 0.95 -3.54 -7.20
C TYR A 188 0.53 -3.56 -5.73
N THR A 189 1.50 -3.52 -4.81
CA THR A 189 1.24 -3.47 -3.35
C THR A 189 0.50 -2.19 -2.96
N GLN A 190 0.92 -1.05 -3.50
CA GLN A 190 0.24 0.23 -3.29
C GLN A 190 -1.22 0.18 -3.76
N TRP A 191 -1.45 -0.42 -4.94
CA TRP A 191 -2.78 -0.61 -5.49
C TRP A 191 -3.65 -1.53 -4.63
N ILE A 192 -3.21 -2.75 -4.28
CA ILE A 192 -4.05 -3.69 -3.52
C ILE A 192 -4.37 -3.16 -2.11
N THR A 193 -3.47 -2.41 -1.49
CA THR A 193 -3.78 -1.73 -0.22
C THR A 193 -4.85 -0.65 -0.42
N ALA A 194 -4.79 0.11 -1.52
CA ALA A 194 -5.82 1.11 -1.81
C ALA A 194 -7.18 0.43 -2.06
N MET A 195 -7.16 -0.75 -2.72
CA MET A 195 -8.34 -1.62 -2.87
C MET A 195 -8.89 -2.03 -1.51
N ASN A 196 -8.04 -2.45 -0.58
CA ASN A 196 -8.43 -2.71 0.80
C ASN A 196 -9.08 -1.47 1.43
N ASP A 197 -8.39 -0.34 1.46
CA ASP A 197 -8.87 0.91 2.08
C ASP A 197 -10.23 1.38 1.53
N THR A 198 -10.60 1.00 0.31
CA THR A 198 -11.86 1.41 -0.34
C THR A 198 -12.98 0.38 -0.22
N TYR A 199 -12.65 -0.91 -0.30
CA TYR A 199 -13.65 -1.97 -0.46
C TYR A 199 -13.74 -2.90 0.74
N GLU A 200 -12.83 -2.83 1.71
CA GLU A 200 -12.80 -3.73 2.88
C GLU A 200 -14.14 -3.79 3.62
N SER A 201 -14.73 -2.64 3.97
CA SER A 201 -16.04 -2.59 4.63
C SER A 201 -17.19 -3.11 3.75
N PHE A 202 -17.16 -2.81 2.45
CA PHE A 202 -18.14 -3.33 1.50
C PHE A 202 -18.05 -4.86 1.39
N CYS A 203 -16.83 -5.39 1.36
CA CYS A 203 -16.55 -6.81 1.19
C CYS A 203 -16.64 -7.62 2.47
N GLY A 204 -16.66 -6.96 3.64
CA GLY A 204 -16.68 -7.63 4.93
C GLY A 204 -15.43 -8.48 5.19
N ALA A 205 -14.31 -8.14 4.56
CA ALA A 205 -13.05 -8.88 4.63
C ALA A 205 -11.86 -8.01 4.22
N GLU A 206 -10.73 -8.21 4.90
CA GLU A 206 -9.45 -7.59 4.55
C GLU A 206 -8.95 -8.11 3.19
N ILE A 207 -8.73 -7.20 2.25
CA ILE A 207 -8.34 -7.49 0.87
C ILE A 207 -6.81 -7.46 0.78
N THR A 208 -6.16 -8.52 1.25
CA THR A 208 -4.71 -8.71 1.10
C THR A 208 -4.32 -9.44 -0.17
N LYS A 209 -5.29 -10.07 -0.85
CA LYS A 209 -5.09 -10.86 -2.07
C LYS A 209 -6.27 -10.71 -3.03
N LEU A 210 -6.00 -10.87 -4.32
CA LEU A 210 -7.01 -10.79 -5.38
C LEU A 210 -8.13 -11.81 -5.22
N GLU A 211 -7.87 -13.00 -4.67
CA GLU A 211 -8.90 -14.01 -4.48
C GLU A 211 -9.99 -13.56 -3.50
N ILE A 212 -9.62 -12.75 -2.51
CA ILE A 212 -10.57 -12.17 -1.54
C ILE A 212 -11.44 -11.15 -2.25
N TYR A 213 -10.83 -10.22 -2.99
CA TYR A 213 -11.56 -9.24 -3.79
C TYR A 213 -12.50 -9.89 -4.81
N ARG A 214 -12.00 -10.91 -5.52
CA ARG A 214 -12.77 -11.69 -6.51
C ARG A 214 -13.98 -12.38 -5.90
N SER A 215 -13.86 -12.86 -4.67
CA SER A 215 -14.99 -13.51 -3.97
C SER A 215 -16.09 -12.50 -3.59
N CYS A 216 -15.71 -11.24 -3.38
CA CYS A 216 -16.63 -10.15 -3.07
C CYS A 216 -17.28 -9.54 -4.33
N ILE A 217 -16.47 -9.19 -5.34
CA ILE A 217 -16.93 -8.56 -6.59
C ILE A 217 -16.42 -9.39 -7.79
N PRO A 218 -17.07 -10.53 -8.09
CA PRO A 218 -16.58 -11.46 -9.10
C PRO A 218 -16.66 -10.93 -10.53
N ASP A 219 -17.49 -9.92 -10.77
CA ASP A 219 -17.71 -9.34 -12.11
C ASP A 219 -16.81 -8.12 -12.37
N ASP A 220 -15.95 -7.72 -11.42
CA ASP A 220 -15.02 -6.61 -11.61
C ASP A 220 -13.71 -7.10 -12.27
N PRO A 221 -13.30 -6.54 -13.43
CA PRO A 221 -12.06 -6.93 -14.10
C PRO A 221 -10.78 -6.70 -13.26
N HIS A 222 -10.78 -5.81 -12.26
CA HIS A 222 -9.66 -5.65 -11.33
C HIS A 222 -9.36 -6.94 -10.56
N ALA A 223 -10.36 -7.78 -10.31
CA ALA A 223 -10.20 -9.05 -9.61
C ALA A 223 -9.42 -10.11 -10.40
N TYR A 224 -9.09 -9.84 -11.66
CA TYR A 224 -8.46 -10.77 -12.60
C TYR A 224 -7.11 -10.26 -13.11
N ILE A 225 -6.50 -9.29 -12.43
CA ILE A 225 -5.12 -8.88 -12.71
C ILE A 225 -4.20 -10.08 -12.48
N SER A 226 -3.54 -10.54 -13.53
CA SER A 226 -2.67 -11.73 -13.49
C SER A 226 -1.19 -11.39 -13.52
N LYS A 227 -0.86 -10.23 -14.09
CA LYS A 227 0.52 -9.76 -14.18
C LYS A 227 0.60 -8.25 -14.06
N VAL A 228 1.57 -7.79 -13.29
CA VAL A 228 2.00 -6.39 -13.26
C VAL A 228 3.52 -6.37 -13.45
N HIS A 229 4.01 -5.55 -14.38
CA HIS A 229 5.44 -5.41 -14.61
C HIS A 229 5.79 -4.06 -15.24
N SER A 230 7.07 -3.70 -15.21
CA SER A 230 7.57 -2.44 -15.77
C SER A 230 8.58 -2.69 -16.90
N PRO A 231 8.22 -2.44 -18.18
CA PRO A 231 9.17 -2.56 -19.29
C PRO A 231 10.23 -1.45 -19.25
N VAL A 232 9.90 -0.27 -18.73
CA VAL A 232 10.80 0.86 -18.49
C VAL A 232 10.30 1.64 -17.28
N PHE A 233 11.19 2.31 -16.55
CA PHE A 233 10.79 3.14 -15.41
C PHE A 233 9.70 4.15 -15.80
N GLY A 234 8.70 4.28 -14.93
CA GLY A 234 7.52 5.12 -15.16
C GLY A 234 6.45 4.46 -16.03
N GLU A 235 6.72 3.33 -16.70
CA GLU A 235 5.70 2.54 -17.40
C GLU A 235 5.30 1.32 -16.56
N LEU A 236 3.99 1.18 -16.31
CA LEU A 236 3.38 0.03 -15.68
C LEU A 236 2.49 -0.69 -16.69
N VAL A 237 2.72 -1.98 -16.90
CA VAL A 237 1.91 -2.85 -17.76
C VAL A 237 1.17 -3.84 -16.89
N VAL A 238 -0.15 -3.81 -16.99
CA VAL A 238 -1.08 -4.67 -16.26
C VAL A 238 -1.76 -5.61 -17.25
N THR A 239 -1.78 -6.90 -16.95
CA THR A 239 -2.51 -7.92 -17.70
C THR A 239 -3.67 -8.43 -16.88
N ILE A 240 -4.83 -8.55 -17.52
CA ILE A 240 -6.08 -9.04 -16.95
C ILE A 240 -6.41 -10.36 -17.64
N ASP A 241 -6.58 -11.41 -16.86
CA ASP A 241 -7.07 -12.70 -17.33
C ASP A 241 -8.59 -12.65 -17.55
N ASP A 242 -9.05 -13.49 -18.47
CA ASP A 242 -10.46 -13.71 -18.73
C ASP A 242 -11.19 -14.21 -17.48
N GLY A 243 -12.44 -13.77 -17.31
CA GLY A 243 -13.27 -14.13 -16.16
C GLY A 243 -14.74 -13.75 -16.31
N PRO A 244 -15.57 -13.97 -15.28
CA PRO A 244 -16.98 -13.58 -15.22
C PRO A 244 -17.29 -12.16 -15.67
N TRP A 245 -16.37 -11.21 -15.49
CA TRP A 245 -16.47 -9.83 -15.98
C TRP A 245 -16.65 -9.73 -17.50
N MET A 246 -16.25 -10.74 -18.27
CA MET A 246 -16.39 -10.75 -19.74
C MET A 246 -17.84 -10.75 -20.20
N ASP A 247 -18.73 -11.34 -19.40
CA ASP A 247 -20.17 -11.36 -19.63
C ASP A 247 -20.85 -10.09 -19.05
N GLY A 248 -20.04 -9.16 -18.51
CA GLY A 248 -20.47 -7.98 -17.79
C GLY A 248 -21.08 -6.88 -18.65
N THR A 249 -21.87 -6.03 -17.99
CA THR A 249 -22.65 -4.92 -18.55
C THR A 249 -21.87 -3.60 -18.67
N TYR A 250 -20.53 -3.64 -18.73
CA TYR A 250 -19.75 -2.41 -18.82
C TYR A 250 -19.93 -1.77 -20.20
N ASP A 251 -20.35 -0.50 -20.22
CA ASP A 251 -20.50 0.29 -21.47
C ASP A 251 -19.15 0.66 -22.12
N MET A 252 -18.03 0.12 -21.61
CA MET A 252 -16.68 0.38 -22.08
C MET A 252 -15.79 -0.86 -21.99
N PRO A 253 -14.68 -0.91 -22.76
CA PRO A 253 -13.73 -2.01 -22.69
C PRO A 253 -13.15 -2.18 -21.28
N ALA A 254 -12.87 -3.42 -20.88
CA ALA A 254 -12.38 -3.71 -19.53
C ALA A 254 -11.00 -3.11 -19.29
N SER A 255 -10.15 -3.10 -20.32
CA SER A 255 -8.86 -2.42 -20.25
C SER A 255 -9.00 -0.93 -19.92
N SER A 256 -10.01 -0.27 -20.51
CA SER A 256 -10.31 1.14 -20.29
C SER A 256 -10.96 1.38 -18.92
N PHE A 257 -11.85 0.48 -18.47
CA PHE A 257 -12.42 0.56 -17.12
C PHE A 257 -11.33 0.47 -16.05
N VAL A 258 -10.47 -0.56 -16.13
CA VAL A 258 -9.35 -0.71 -15.20
C VAL A 258 -8.38 0.45 -15.32
N SER A 259 -7.95 0.83 -16.53
CA SER A 259 -7.00 1.92 -16.70
C SER A 259 -7.57 3.28 -16.29
N SER A 260 -8.88 3.51 -16.38
CA SER A 260 -9.54 4.76 -15.99
C SER A 260 -9.40 5.04 -14.50
N ASN A 261 -9.27 3.98 -13.71
CA ASN A 261 -9.23 4.04 -12.27
C ASN A 261 -7.94 3.44 -11.71
N MET A 262 -7.76 2.13 -11.77
CA MET A 262 -6.80 1.30 -11.02
C MET A 262 -6.23 1.93 -9.73
N MET A 263 -7.20 2.40 -8.95
CA MET A 263 -7.15 3.32 -7.84
C MET A 263 -6.22 4.52 -7.95
N ILE A 264 -6.70 5.36 -8.87
CA ILE A 264 -6.24 6.62 -9.44
C ILE A 264 -4.74 6.64 -9.63
N LYS A 265 -4.35 5.62 -10.40
CA LYS A 265 -3.10 5.38 -11.13
C LYS A 265 -1.86 5.52 -10.27
N ILE A 266 -2.01 4.88 -9.11
CA ILE A 266 -0.99 4.35 -8.20
C ILE A 266 0.04 5.40 -7.81
N ASN A 267 -0.50 6.30 -6.99
CA ASN A 267 0.17 7.35 -6.25
C ASN A 267 0.46 8.62 -7.08
N SER A 268 -0.60 9.33 -7.44
CA SER A 268 -0.56 10.65 -8.11
C SER A 268 0.24 11.71 -7.34
N LYS A 269 0.36 11.53 -6.02
CA LYS A 269 1.10 12.37 -5.08
C LYS A 269 2.50 11.85 -4.72
N ALA A 270 2.97 10.78 -5.37
CA ALA A 270 4.35 10.33 -5.24
C ALA A 270 5.33 11.41 -5.72
N ALA A 271 6.59 11.35 -5.26
CA ALA A 271 7.60 12.29 -5.70
C ALA A 271 7.94 12.11 -7.19
N THR A 272 8.42 13.19 -7.83
CA THR A 272 8.91 13.17 -9.21
C THR A 272 9.96 12.07 -9.40
N GLY A 273 9.70 11.13 -10.32
CA GLY A 273 10.55 9.97 -10.59
C GLY A 273 10.03 8.63 -10.05
N GLU A 274 9.11 8.65 -9.08
CA GLU A 274 8.46 7.45 -8.55
C GLU A 274 7.06 7.23 -9.11
N LYS A 275 6.53 8.25 -9.78
CA LYS A 275 5.17 8.25 -10.26
C LYS A 275 5.02 7.36 -11.52
N VAL A 276 3.82 6.79 -11.72
CA VAL A 276 3.49 6.02 -12.94
C VAL A 276 3.15 6.99 -14.08
N GLU A 277 4.06 7.16 -15.03
CA GLU A 277 3.92 8.06 -16.18
C GLU A 277 3.04 7.51 -17.30
N LYS A 278 3.04 6.19 -17.45
CA LYS A 278 2.25 5.47 -18.45
C LYS A 278 1.68 4.20 -17.83
N LEU A 279 0.36 4.06 -17.90
CA LEU A 279 -0.35 2.85 -17.52
C LEU A 279 -0.88 2.18 -18.79
N LYS A 280 -0.41 0.97 -19.07
CA LYS A 280 -0.93 0.12 -20.13
C LYS A 280 -1.69 -1.03 -19.49
N VAL A 281 -2.94 -1.22 -19.90
CA VAL A 281 -3.76 -2.36 -19.48
C VAL A 281 -4.04 -3.24 -20.70
N VAL A 282 -3.84 -4.54 -20.54
CA VAL A 282 -4.03 -5.54 -21.59
C VAL A 282 -5.00 -6.60 -21.06
N ALA A 283 -6.08 -6.80 -21.78
CA ALA A 283 -7.06 -7.86 -21.54
C ALA A 283 -7.29 -8.67 -22.82
N ARG A 284 -7.90 -9.86 -22.68
CA ARG A 284 -8.25 -10.75 -23.80
C ARG A 284 -7.09 -11.00 -24.75
N ASP A 285 -5.94 -11.40 -24.20
CA ASP A 285 -4.72 -11.70 -24.97
C ASP A 285 -4.23 -10.59 -25.91
N GLY A 286 -4.62 -9.33 -25.66
CA GLY A 286 -4.24 -8.17 -26.47
C GLY A 286 -5.29 -7.65 -27.43
N ASP A 287 -6.49 -8.27 -27.47
CA ASP A 287 -7.61 -7.76 -28.25
C ASP A 287 -8.28 -6.54 -27.59
N ASP A 288 -8.15 -6.41 -26.26
CA ASP A 288 -8.61 -5.25 -25.50
C ASP A 288 -7.42 -4.55 -24.82
N VAL A 289 -7.03 -3.39 -25.32
CA VAL A 289 -5.85 -2.65 -24.85
C VAL A 289 -6.19 -1.17 -24.66
N ASP A 290 -5.86 -0.67 -23.47
CA ASP A 290 -5.90 0.75 -23.17
C ASP A 290 -4.51 1.23 -22.75
N VAL A 291 -4.18 2.45 -23.18
CA VAL A 291 -2.95 3.14 -22.79
C VAL A 291 -3.35 4.52 -22.31
N ALA A 292 -3.07 4.77 -21.04
CA ALA A 292 -3.30 6.05 -20.44
C ALA A 292 -1.94 6.69 -20.08
N LEU A 293 -1.79 8.00 -20.32
CA LEU A 293 -0.60 8.78 -20.00
C LEU A 293 -0.87 9.79 -18.90
N ARG A 294 0.10 10.03 -18.02
CA ARG A 294 -0.03 10.95 -16.88
C ARG A 294 -0.55 12.33 -17.25
N LYS A 295 0.04 12.92 -18.28
CA LYS A 295 -0.33 14.24 -18.80
C LYS A 295 -1.82 14.39 -19.17
N ASP A 296 -2.52 13.28 -19.38
CA ASP A 296 -3.92 13.28 -19.82
C ASP A 296 -4.91 13.14 -18.64
N TRP A 297 -4.42 12.93 -17.40
CA TRP A 297 -5.27 12.81 -16.19
C TRP A 297 -4.86 13.73 -15.03
N GLU A 298 -3.77 14.49 -15.15
CA GLU A 298 -3.44 15.59 -14.23
C GLU A 298 -4.14 16.87 -14.71
N MET A 299 -5.40 17.07 -14.32
CA MET A 299 -6.17 18.31 -14.54
C MET A 299 -6.50 18.99 -13.21
#